data_AF-C4GI26-F1
#
_entry.id   AF-C4GI26-F1
#
_cell.length_a   1.000
_cell.length_b   1.000
_cell.length_c   1.000
_cell.angle_alpha   90.00
_cell.angle_beta   90.00
_cell.angle_gamma   90.00
#
_symmetry.space_group_name_H-M   'P 1'
#
loop_
_entity.id
_entity.type
_entity.pdbx_description
1 polymer ?
#
loop_
_entity_poly.entity_id
_entity_poly.type
_entity_poly.pdbx_seq_one_letter_code
_entity_poly.pdbx_strand_id
1 'polypeptide(L)'
;MNRFYPHPVVAREGWRIIATLAALTLIAFFCATNSPKLALWLLLATLASAHLFRDRVRNIPMDANALLSPADGRVILVENAHNPYAEQDALKISIRTHFFRAYAIRSPIHGSVQVQPSGKRHILRLQTSQQQAVTLVQNYGDCHAQTGSLVRGERIGFARFGGRVDVYLPPGSVPTVAIGDSVQASSSILAQLPERAAEAA
;
A
#
# COMPACT_ATOMS: atom_id res chain seq x y z
N MET A 1 1.26 -23.83 -5.02
CA MET A 1 0.73 -22.56 -4.45
C MET A 1 1.62 -22.14 -3.29
N ASN A 2 2.73 -21.43 -3.55
CA ASN A 2 3.56 -20.89 -2.47
C ASN A 2 2.89 -19.64 -1.89
N ARG A 3 2.02 -19.83 -0.90
CA ARG A 3 1.43 -18.75 -0.10
C ARG A 3 2.41 -18.38 1.02
N PHE A 4 3.51 -17.72 0.70
CA PHE A 4 4.25 -16.97 1.71
C PHE A 4 3.49 -15.67 1.95
N TYR A 5 2.56 -15.68 2.91
CA TYR A 5 1.92 -14.48 3.42
C TYR A 5 2.47 -14.22 4.84
N PRO A 6 3.62 -13.54 4.96
CA PRO A 6 4.32 -13.40 6.23
C PRO A 6 3.67 -12.38 7.18
N HIS A 7 2.47 -11.88 6.85
CA HIS A 7 1.86 -10.78 7.56
C HIS A 7 0.62 -11.21 8.36
N PRO A 8 0.40 -10.67 9.56
CA PRO A 8 -0.81 -10.93 10.32
C PRO A 8 -2.05 -10.43 9.55
N VAL A 9 -3.17 -11.14 9.74
CA VAL A 9 -4.48 -10.85 9.14
C VAL A 9 -4.99 -9.45 9.49
N VAL A 10 -4.47 -8.86 10.56
CA VAL A 10 -4.79 -7.50 11.01
C VAL A 10 -3.53 -6.64 10.92
N ALA A 11 -3.67 -5.40 10.43
CA ALA A 11 -2.61 -4.42 10.40
C ALA A 11 -2.08 -4.12 11.82
N ARG A 12 -0.78 -3.81 11.95
CA ARG A 12 -0.13 -3.61 13.26
C ARG A 12 -0.75 -2.44 14.01
N GLU A 13 -1.17 -1.42 13.28
CA GLU A 13 -1.81 -0.19 13.74
C GLU A 13 -3.19 -0.46 14.36
N GLY A 14 -3.90 -1.46 13.84
CA GLY A 14 -5.25 -1.80 14.27
C GLY A 14 -5.34 -2.48 15.63
N TRP A 15 -4.29 -3.22 16.02
CA TRP A 15 -4.33 -4.05 17.23
C TRP A 15 -4.59 -3.26 18.51
N ARG A 16 -3.97 -2.08 18.66
CA ARG A 16 -4.21 -1.23 19.83
C ARG A 16 -5.66 -0.77 19.91
N ILE A 17 -6.22 -0.32 18.79
CA ILE A 17 -7.60 0.18 18.71
C ILE A 17 -8.59 -0.97 18.97
N ILE A 18 -8.40 -2.10 18.31
CA ILE A 18 -9.28 -3.28 18.43
C ILE A 18 -9.22 -3.83 19.85
N ALA A 19 -8.04 -3.97 20.46
CA ALA A 19 -7.89 -4.49 21.82
C ALA A 19 -8.53 -3.56 22.85
N THR A 20 -8.34 -2.24 22.74
CA THR A 20 -8.96 -1.27 23.65
C THR A 20 -10.48 -1.29 23.53
N LEU A 21 -11.03 -1.29 22.31
CA LEU A 21 -12.48 -1.36 22.10
C LEU A 21 -13.07 -2.68 22.59
N ALA A 22 -12.38 -3.80 22.36
CA ALA A 22 -12.78 -5.11 22.86
C ALA A 22 -12.81 -5.13 24.41
N ALA A 23 -11.79 -4.58 25.07
CA ALA A 23 -11.74 -4.50 26.52
C ALA A 23 -12.88 -3.62 27.08
N LEU A 24 -13.13 -2.46 26.47
CA LEU A 24 -14.26 -1.59 26.84
C LEU A 24 -15.61 -2.27 26.61
N THR A 25 -15.74 -3.05 25.53
CA THR A 25 -16.95 -3.85 25.24
C THR A 25 -17.20 -4.87 26.36
N LEU A 26 -16.16 -5.58 26.80
CA LEU A 26 -16.26 -6.54 27.90
C LEU A 26 -16.61 -5.85 29.22
N ILE A 27 -15.95 -4.73 29.56
CA ILE A 27 -16.25 -3.95 30.78
C ILE A 27 -17.69 -3.45 30.75
N ALA A 28 -18.16 -2.90 29.62
CA ALA A 28 -19.55 -2.44 29.49
C ALA A 28 -20.54 -3.62 29.62
N PHE A 29 -20.20 -4.79 29.07
CA PHE A 29 -21.06 -5.97 29.17
C PHE A 29 -21.17 -6.51 30.60
N PHE A 30 -20.07 -6.57 31.35
CA PHE A 30 -20.05 -7.14 32.71
C PHE A 30 -20.38 -6.14 33.83
N CYS A 31 -19.99 -4.87 33.69
CA CYS A 31 -20.13 -3.87 34.76
C CYS A 31 -21.30 -2.90 34.53
N ALA A 32 -21.71 -2.65 33.28
CA ALA A 32 -22.77 -1.69 32.97
C ALA A 32 -24.12 -2.39 32.72
N THR A 33 -24.65 -3.04 33.76
CA THR A 33 -25.95 -3.76 33.75
C THR A 33 -27.13 -2.88 33.31
N ASN A 34 -27.05 -1.56 33.49
CA ASN A 34 -28.14 -0.63 33.18
C ASN A 34 -28.19 -0.15 31.71
N SER A 35 -27.22 -0.50 30.85
CA SER A 35 -27.19 0.04 29.47
C SER A 35 -26.64 -0.95 28.43
N PRO A 36 -27.38 -2.02 28.07
CA PRO A 36 -26.95 -3.00 27.07
C PRO A 36 -26.68 -2.37 25.69
N LYS A 37 -27.30 -1.22 25.41
CA LYS A 37 -27.08 -0.43 24.19
C LYS A 37 -25.62 0.03 24.06
N LEU A 38 -24.97 0.41 25.16
CA LEU A 38 -23.57 0.86 25.13
C LEU A 38 -22.64 -0.28 24.73
N ALA A 39 -22.81 -1.47 25.34
CA ALA A 39 -22.05 -2.66 24.99
C ALA A 39 -22.26 -3.05 23.51
N LEU A 40 -23.49 -2.95 23.00
CA LEU A 40 -23.79 -3.20 21.59
C LEU A 40 -23.06 -2.21 20.66
N TRP A 41 -23.09 -0.90 20.95
CA TRP A 41 -22.37 0.10 20.15
C TRP A 41 -20.85 -0.10 20.18
N LEU A 42 -20.29 -0.44 21.33
CA LEU A 42 -18.86 -0.76 21.47
C LEU A 42 -18.47 -2.04 20.71
N LEU A 43 -19.33 -3.07 20.74
CA LEU A 43 -19.14 -4.28 19.96
C LEU A 43 -19.15 -3.98 18.45
N LEU A 44 -20.14 -3.21 17.98
CA LEU A 44 -20.22 -2.79 16.59
C LEU A 44 -18.98 -1.97 16.17
N ALA A 45 -18.51 -1.05 17.02
CA ALA A 45 -17.29 -0.28 16.78
C ALA A 45 -16.03 -1.17 16.73
N THR A 46 -15.96 -2.20 17.59
CA THR A 46 -14.87 -3.20 17.58
C THR A 46 -14.86 -4.00 16.28
N LEU A 47 -16.04 -4.49 15.85
CA LEU A 47 -16.19 -5.24 14.59
C LEU A 47 -15.89 -4.37 13.37
N ALA A 48 -16.35 -3.11 13.35
CA ALA A 48 -16.04 -2.16 12.29
C ALA A 48 -14.54 -1.88 12.21
N SER A 49 -13.87 -1.69 13.36
CA SER A 49 -12.42 -1.51 13.43
C SER A 49 -11.68 -2.74 12.93
N ALA A 50 -12.07 -3.94 13.36
CA ALA A 50 -11.48 -5.19 12.89
C ALA A 50 -11.63 -5.36 11.37
N HIS A 51 -12.79 -5.00 10.81
CA HIS A 51 -13.00 -5.03 9.36
C HIS A 51 -12.11 -4.02 8.62
N LEU A 52 -11.95 -2.82 9.18
CA LEU A 52 -11.16 -1.72 8.60
C LEU A 52 -9.66 -2.04 8.55
N PHE A 53 -9.12 -2.63 9.62
CA PHE A 53 -7.70 -3.00 9.72
C PHE A 53 -7.40 -4.40 9.16
N ARG A 54 -8.39 -5.10 8.59
CA ARG A 54 -8.19 -6.43 8.01
C ARG A 54 -7.35 -6.35 6.74
N ASP A 55 -6.23 -7.04 6.74
CA ASP A 55 -5.39 -7.23 5.57
C ASP A 55 -5.64 -8.60 4.94
N ARG A 56 -6.24 -8.59 3.73
CA ARG A 56 -6.62 -9.82 3.02
C ARG A 56 -5.41 -10.40 2.29
N VAL A 57 -5.29 -11.72 2.30
CA VAL A 57 -4.36 -12.46 1.43
C VAL A 57 -4.72 -12.22 -0.03
N ARG A 58 -3.71 -12.01 -0.87
CA ARG A 58 -3.88 -11.69 -2.30
C ARG A 58 -3.00 -12.59 -3.15
N ASN A 59 -3.47 -12.87 -4.35
CA ASN A 59 -2.64 -13.49 -5.37
C ASN A 59 -1.79 -12.41 -6.02
N ILE A 60 -0.48 -12.61 -6.00
CA ILE A 60 0.50 -11.69 -6.56
C ILE A 60 0.88 -12.19 -7.96
N PRO A 61 0.61 -11.43 -9.03
CA PRO A 61 1.09 -11.78 -10.36
C PRO A 61 2.60 -11.98 -10.39
N MET A 62 3.06 -13.03 -11.08
CA MET A 62 4.49 -13.40 -11.16
C MET A 62 5.24 -12.74 -12.32
N ASP A 63 4.56 -11.93 -13.14
CA ASP A 63 5.18 -11.20 -14.24
C ASP A 63 6.27 -10.23 -13.73
N ALA A 64 7.52 -10.49 -14.08
CA ALA A 64 8.68 -9.73 -13.59
C ALA A 64 8.65 -8.25 -14.01
N ASN A 65 8.06 -7.94 -15.17
CA ASN A 65 8.03 -6.59 -15.73
C ASN A 65 6.77 -5.82 -15.29
N ALA A 66 5.77 -6.51 -14.74
CA ALA A 66 4.57 -5.87 -14.22
C ALA A 66 4.87 -5.07 -12.94
N LEU A 67 4.57 -3.77 -12.97
CA LEU A 67 4.44 -2.94 -11.77
C LEU A 67 3.08 -3.20 -11.13
N LEU A 68 3.05 -3.70 -9.90
CA LEU A 68 1.80 -3.90 -9.18
C LEU A 68 1.35 -2.63 -8.45
N SER A 69 0.05 -2.54 -8.15
CA SER A 69 -0.45 -1.45 -7.33
C SER A 69 0.12 -1.54 -5.92
N PRO A 70 0.67 -0.46 -5.36
CA PRO A 70 1.15 -0.46 -3.99
C PRO A 70 0.02 -0.33 -2.96
N ALA A 71 -1.16 0.15 -3.37
CA ALA A 71 -2.27 0.48 -2.48
C ALA A 71 -3.63 0.08 -3.06
N ASP A 72 -4.62 -0.09 -2.19
CA ASP A 72 -6.02 -0.13 -2.61
C ASP A 72 -6.54 1.27 -2.87
N GLY A 73 -7.22 1.47 -3.99
CA GLY A 73 -7.74 2.81 -4.27
C GLY A 73 -8.36 2.97 -5.64
N ARG A 74 -8.50 4.23 -6.03
CA ARG A 74 -8.81 4.62 -7.41
C ARG A 74 -7.63 5.35 -8.01
N VAL A 75 -7.35 5.06 -9.27
CA VAL A 75 -6.41 5.82 -10.08
C VAL A 75 -7.02 7.19 -10.33
N ILE A 76 -6.33 8.24 -9.92
CA ILE A 76 -6.79 9.63 -10.08
C ILE A 76 -5.97 10.40 -11.13
N LEU A 77 -4.83 9.85 -11.55
CA LEU A 77 -3.90 10.49 -12.47
C LEU A 77 -3.07 9.43 -13.18
N VAL A 78 -2.92 9.56 -14.49
CA VAL A 78 -1.94 8.85 -15.32
C VAL A 78 -1.43 9.87 -16.33
N GLU A 79 -0.20 10.35 -16.14
CA GLU A 79 0.38 11.39 -17.01
C GLU A 79 1.90 11.23 -17.10
N ASN A 80 2.48 11.70 -18.20
CA ASN A 80 3.92 11.91 -18.27
C ASN A 80 4.26 13.16 -17.46
N ALA A 81 5.15 13.01 -16.49
CA ALA A 81 5.58 14.08 -15.61
C ALA A 81 7.07 13.96 -15.31
N HIS A 82 7.69 15.07 -14.96
CA HIS A 82 9.06 15.06 -14.46
C HIS A 82 9.10 14.46 -13.04
N ASN A 83 10.00 13.51 -12.80
CA ASN A 83 10.23 12.94 -11.47
C ASN A 83 11.23 13.82 -10.69
N PRO A 84 10.78 14.61 -9.69
CA PRO A 84 11.66 15.52 -8.96
C PRO A 84 12.68 14.79 -8.06
N TYR A 85 12.54 13.47 -7.89
CA TYR A 85 13.42 12.67 -7.04
C TYR A 85 14.47 11.92 -7.84
N ALA A 86 14.29 11.76 -9.15
CA ALA A 86 15.27 11.12 -10.02
C ALA A 86 15.74 12.07 -11.15
N GLU A 87 15.22 13.30 -11.19
CA GLU A 87 15.53 14.34 -12.18
C GLU A 87 15.43 13.85 -13.63
N GLN A 88 14.42 13.02 -13.90
CA GLN A 88 14.19 12.43 -15.21
C GLN A 88 12.70 12.43 -15.53
N ASP A 89 12.37 12.37 -16.82
CA ASP A 89 10.99 12.17 -17.25
C ASP A 89 10.48 10.79 -16.83
N ALA A 90 9.22 10.74 -16.44
CA ALA A 90 8.61 9.55 -15.87
C ALA A 90 7.12 9.49 -16.20
N LEU A 91 6.59 8.27 -16.29
CA LEU A 91 5.16 8.07 -16.22
C LEU A 91 4.74 8.11 -14.75
N LYS A 92 3.88 9.06 -14.40
CA LYS A 92 3.34 9.23 -13.05
C LYS A 92 1.94 8.65 -12.96
N ILE A 93 1.74 7.74 -12.02
CA ILE A 93 0.42 7.16 -11.68
C ILE A 93 0.11 7.51 -10.22
N SER A 94 -0.99 8.23 -9.99
CA SER A 94 -1.44 8.56 -8.63
C SER A 94 -2.66 7.73 -8.25
N ILE A 95 -2.60 7.13 -7.06
CA ILE A 95 -3.67 6.35 -6.47
C ILE A 95 -4.15 7.05 -5.21
N ARG A 96 -5.46 7.34 -5.15
CA ARG A 96 -6.12 7.80 -3.93
C ARG A 96 -6.66 6.61 -3.16
N THR A 97 -6.24 6.47 -1.91
CA THR A 97 -6.75 5.40 -1.05
C THR A 97 -8.20 5.69 -0.66
N HIS A 98 -9.01 4.63 -0.56
CA HIS A 98 -10.41 4.78 -0.18
C HIS A 98 -10.56 4.91 1.34
N PHE A 99 -11.54 5.69 1.79
CA PHE A 99 -11.78 5.92 3.22
C PHE A 99 -12.18 4.64 3.99
N PHE A 100 -12.73 3.63 3.33
CA PHE A 100 -13.24 2.41 3.98
C PHE A 100 -12.50 1.11 3.60
N ARG A 101 -11.34 1.19 2.92
CA ARG A 101 -10.59 0.00 2.47
C ARG A 101 -9.29 -0.16 3.25
N ALA A 102 -8.68 -1.34 3.12
CA ALA A 102 -7.41 -1.66 3.75
C ALA A 102 -6.34 -0.64 3.36
N TYR A 103 -5.55 -0.21 4.35
CA TYR A 103 -4.57 0.86 4.20
C TYR A 103 -3.13 0.36 4.06
N ALA A 104 -2.93 -0.95 4.02
CA ALA A 104 -1.59 -1.49 3.87
C ALA A 104 -0.99 -1.00 2.54
N ILE A 105 0.17 -0.33 2.64
CA ILE A 105 1.00 -0.04 1.48
C ILE A 105 1.97 -1.20 1.33
N ARG A 106 2.04 -1.73 0.12
CA ARG A 106 2.83 -2.91 -0.22
C ARG A 106 3.85 -2.58 -1.30
N SER A 107 4.94 -3.34 -1.31
CA SER A 107 5.96 -3.21 -2.34
C SER A 107 5.34 -3.59 -3.70
N PRO A 108 5.39 -2.68 -4.70
CA PRO A 108 4.86 -2.96 -6.03
C PRO A 108 5.78 -3.90 -6.84
N ILE A 109 7.06 -4.00 -6.46
CA ILE A 109 8.09 -4.77 -7.16
C ILE A 109 8.91 -5.63 -6.19
N HIS A 110 9.68 -6.56 -6.75
CA HIS A 110 10.73 -7.27 -6.04
C HIS A 110 12.07 -6.61 -6.35
N GLY A 111 12.94 -6.43 -5.35
CA GLY A 111 14.26 -5.83 -5.56
C GLY A 111 14.80 -5.18 -4.30
N SER A 112 15.36 -3.98 -4.43
CA SER A 112 15.87 -3.20 -3.30
C SER A 112 15.10 -1.90 -3.11
N VAL A 113 15.15 -1.37 -1.88
CA VAL A 113 14.57 -0.08 -1.52
C VAL A 113 15.58 0.79 -0.80
N GLN A 114 15.54 2.07 -1.11
CA GLN A 114 16.14 3.13 -0.31
C GLN A 114 15.03 4.04 0.19
N VAL A 115 14.92 4.17 1.52
CA VAL A 115 13.89 4.98 2.16
C VAL A 115 14.46 6.33 2.52
N GLN A 116 13.86 7.40 2.01
CA GLN A 116 14.19 8.77 2.35
C GLN A 116 12.99 9.43 3.03
N PRO A 117 13.05 9.69 4.35
CA PRO A 117 12.00 10.43 5.05
C PRO A 117 12.01 11.90 4.63
N SER A 118 10.83 12.44 4.28
CA SER A 118 10.67 13.85 3.90
C SER A 118 9.45 14.45 4.60
N GLY A 119 9.62 14.77 5.89
CA GLY A 119 8.55 15.30 6.74
C GLY A 119 7.36 14.34 6.85
N LYS A 120 6.18 14.76 6.37
CA LYS A 120 4.95 13.94 6.36
C LYS A 120 4.84 12.99 5.14
N ARG A 121 5.84 13.01 4.26
CA ARG A 121 5.92 12.18 3.06
C ARG A 121 7.06 11.18 3.23
N HIS A 122 6.84 9.97 2.71
CA HIS A 122 7.87 8.95 2.63
C HIS A 122 8.17 8.69 1.16
N ILE A 123 9.44 8.90 0.78
CA ILE A 123 9.92 8.65 -0.58
C ILE A 123 10.69 7.35 -0.53
N LEU A 124 10.25 6.39 -1.34
CA LEU A 124 10.88 5.08 -1.47
C LEU A 124 11.41 4.97 -2.90
N ARG A 125 12.73 4.94 -3.06
CA ARG A 125 13.37 4.63 -4.33
C ARG A 125 13.54 3.13 -4.40
N LEU A 126 12.78 2.49 -5.28
CA LEU A 126 12.78 1.06 -5.50
C LEU A 126 13.63 0.77 -6.74
N GLN A 127 14.47 -0.26 -6.66
CA GLN A 127 15.19 -0.78 -7.82
C GLN A 127 14.79 -2.22 -8.05
N THR A 128 14.33 -2.53 -9.25
CA THR A 128 14.06 -3.93 -9.65
C THR A 128 15.38 -4.70 -9.82
N SER A 129 15.29 -6.03 -9.83
CA SER A 129 16.40 -6.93 -10.20
C SER A 129 17.07 -6.58 -11.54
N GLN A 130 16.32 -6.00 -12.48
CA GLN A 130 16.83 -5.52 -13.77
C GLN A 130 17.42 -4.09 -13.71
N GLN A 131 17.69 -3.55 -12.51
CA GLN A 131 18.23 -2.21 -12.23
C GLN A 131 17.39 -1.02 -12.71
N GLN A 132 16.09 -1.22 -12.97
CA GLN A 132 15.19 -0.12 -13.28
C GLN A 132 14.74 0.59 -12.00
N ALA A 133 14.72 1.91 -12.04
CA ALA A 133 14.35 2.74 -10.90
C ALA A 133 12.85 3.07 -10.94
N VAL A 134 12.14 2.78 -9.85
CA VAL A 134 10.75 3.18 -9.60
C VAL A 134 10.72 4.03 -8.34
N THR A 135 10.10 5.20 -8.38
CA THR A 135 9.94 6.02 -7.18
C THR A 135 8.52 5.94 -6.67
N LEU A 136 8.35 5.55 -5.41
CA LEU A 136 7.07 5.54 -4.71
C LEU A 136 7.05 6.67 -3.69
N VAL A 137 6.02 7.50 -3.75
CA VAL A 137 5.83 8.63 -2.85
C VAL A 137 4.53 8.42 -2.10
N GLN A 138 4.66 8.12 -0.82
CA GLN A 138 3.52 7.97 0.07
C GLN A 138 3.25 9.30 0.76
N ASN A 139 2.10 9.91 0.44
CA ASN A 139 1.60 11.10 1.11
C ASN A 139 0.67 10.68 2.25
N TYR A 140 0.95 11.18 3.47
CA TYR A 140 0.13 10.96 4.65
C TYR A 140 -0.02 9.49 5.03
N GLY A 141 1.00 8.96 5.70
CA GLY A 141 0.96 7.63 6.31
C GLY A 141 2.24 7.33 7.03
N ASP A 142 2.31 6.13 7.59
CA ASP A 142 3.50 5.61 8.24
C ASP A 142 4.26 4.70 7.26
N CYS A 143 5.59 4.73 7.30
CA CYS A 143 6.47 3.88 6.51
C CYS A 143 7.28 2.98 7.46
N HIS A 144 7.24 1.68 7.21
CA HIS A 144 7.92 0.65 8.02
C HIS A 144 9.04 -0.05 7.26
N ALA A 145 9.19 0.22 5.96
CA ALA A 145 10.28 -0.32 5.18
C ALA A 145 11.63 0.15 5.71
N GLN A 146 12.59 -0.77 5.75
CA GLN A 146 14.00 -0.49 5.98
C GLN A 146 14.73 -0.56 4.65
N THR A 147 15.79 0.24 4.50
CA THR A 147 16.66 0.17 3.32
C THR A 147 17.27 -1.23 3.22
N GLY A 148 17.13 -1.87 2.06
CA GLY A 148 17.53 -3.26 1.89
C GLY A 148 16.76 -3.95 0.76
N SER A 149 16.65 -5.28 0.84
CA SER A 149 15.82 -6.07 -0.07
C SER A 149 14.34 -5.95 0.29
N LEU A 150 13.49 -5.94 -0.74
CA LEU A 150 12.05 -6.01 -0.63
C LEU A 150 11.51 -7.14 -1.49
N VAL A 151 10.57 -7.88 -0.92
CA VAL A 151 9.79 -8.86 -1.67
C VAL A 151 8.54 -8.19 -2.24
N ARG A 152 8.19 -8.53 -3.47
CA ARG A 152 6.95 -8.05 -4.10
C ARG A 152 5.74 -8.39 -3.22
N GLY A 153 4.90 -7.41 -2.95
CA GLY A 153 3.71 -7.53 -2.10
C GLY A 153 3.97 -7.56 -0.59
N GLU A 154 5.23 -7.44 -0.16
CA GLU A 154 5.61 -7.21 1.22
C GLU A 154 5.02 -5.88 1.72
N ARG A 155 4.57 -5.84 2.98
CA ARG A 155 4.03 -4.63 3.59
C ARG A 155 5.17 -3.67 3.94
N ILE A 156 5.16 -2.49 3.31
CA ILE A 156 6.16 -1.44 3.48
C ILE A 156 5.65 -0.24 4.28
N GLY A 157 4.34 -0.14 4.51
CA GLY A 157 3.76 0.97 5.25
C GLY A 157 2.26 0.87 5.44
N PHE A 158 1.69 1.96 5.93
CA PHE A 158 0.28 2.11 6.19
C PHE A 158 -0.19 3.52 5.81
N ALA A 159 -1.15 3.63 4.89
CA ALA A 159 -1.74 4.90 4.51
C ALA A 159 -2.71 5.39 5.60
N ARG A 160 -2.74 6.71 5.85
CA ARG A 160 -3.81 7.29 6.67
C ARG A 160 -4.99 7.68 5.80
N PHE A 161 -6.11 8.02 6.43
CA PHE A 161 -7.35 8.41 5.76
C PHE A 161 -7.10 9.51 4.73
N GLY A 162 -7.61 9.31 3.50
CA GLY A 162 -7.42 10.26 2.40
C GLY A 162 -5.99 10.32 1.85
N GLY A 163 -5.15 9.33 2.16
CA GLY A 163 -3.80 9.22 1.65
C GLY A 163 -3.75 9.10 0.12
N ARG A 164 -2.59 9.50 -0.43
CA ARG A 164 -2.30 9.38 -1.86
C ARG A 164 -0.94 8.75 -2.04
N VAL A 165 -0.87 7.75 -2.90
CA VAL A 165 0.39 7.14 -3.31
C VAL A 165 0.66 7.52 -4.75
N ASP A 166 1.78 8.18 -4.98
CA ASP A 166 2.25 8.53 -6.32
C ASP A 166 3.37 7.56 -6.69
N VAL A 167 3.30 6.99 -7.89
CA VAL A 167 4.31 6.09 -8.43
C VAL A 167 4.87 6.70 -9.70
N TYR A 168 6.18 6.90 -9.73
CA TYR A 168 6.93 7.37 -10.89
C TYR A 168 7.69 6.21 -11.50
N LEU A 169 7.46 6.00 -12.79
CA LEU A 169 7.97 4.89 -13.57
C LEU A 169 9.04 5.35 -14.55
N PRO A 170 10.01 4.49 -14.90
CA PRO A 170 11.05 4.83 -15.87
C PRO A 170 10.45 5.12 -17.27
N PRO A 171 11.13 5.92 -18.11
CA PRO A 171 10.75 6.16 -19.49
C PRO A 171 10.52 4.85 -20.26
N GLY A 172 9.50 4.83 -21.14
CA GLY A 172 9.13 3.63 -21.91
C GLY A 172 8.19 2.66 -21.18
N SER A 173 7.82 2.95 -19.92
CA SER A 173 6.77 2.19 -19.23
C SER A 173 5.41 2.40 -19.87
N VAL A 174 4.63 1.33 -20.02
CA VAL A 174 3.30 1.35 -20.64
C VAL A 174 2.22 1.21 -19.57
N PRO A 175 1.33 2.20 -19.36
CA PRO A 175 0.25 2.07 -18.40
C PRO A 175 -0.76 1.00 -18.86
N THR A 176 -1.23 0.21 -17.90
CA THR A 176 -2.30 -0.80 -18.11
C THR A 176 -3.61 -0.40 -17.43
N VAL A 177 -3.65 0.79 -16.82
CA VAL A 177 -4.79 1.36 -16.10
C VAL A 177 -5.08 2.77 -16.61
N ALA A 178 -6.33 3.19 -16.46
CA ALA A 178 -6.81 4.53 -16.78
C ALA A 178 -7.31 5.27 -15.52
N ILE A 179 -7.49 6.58 -15.65
CA ILE A 179 -8.10 7.40 -14.60
C ILE A 179 -9.51 6.87 -14.30
N GLY A 180 -9.82 6.68 -13.01
CA GLY A 180 -11.10 6.17 -12.53
C GLY A 180 -11.07 4.68 -12.13
N ASP A 181 -10.09 3.92 -12.62
CA ASP A 181 -9.98 2.49 -12.35
C ASP A 181 -9.82 2.19 -10.87
N SER A 182 -10.51 1.15 -10.40
CA SER A 182 -10.32 0.61 -9.05
C SER A 182 -9.17 -0.38 -9.07
N VAL A 183 -8.14 -0.09 -8.27
CA VAL A 183 -6.96 -0.95 -8.14
C VAL A 183 -6.87 -1.55 -6.74
N GLN A 184 -6.28 -2.74 -6.70
CA GLN A 184 -6.03 -3.49 -5.49
C GLN A 184 -4.53 -3.69 -5.31
N ALA A 185 -4.01 -3.36 -4.12
CA ALA A 185 -2.62 -3.58 -3.74
C ALA A 185 -2.15 -5.00 -4.10
N SER A 186 -0.95 -5.13 -4.65
CA SER A 186 -0.27 -6.38 -4.99
C SER A 186 -0.99 -7.34 -5.95
N SER A 187 -2.06 -6.90 -6.60
CA SER A 187 -2.85 -7.76 -7.51
C SER A 187 -3.19 -7.07 -8.81
N SER A 188 -3.60 -5.80 -8.76
CA SER A 188 -3.75 -4.98 -9.96
C SER A 188 -2.37 -4.62 -10.51
N ILE A 189 -2.19 -4.82 -11.82
CA ILE A 189 -1.04 -4.31 -12.57
C ILE A 189 -1.36 -2.85 -12.93
N LEU A 190 -0.42 -1.94 -12.65
CA LEU A 190 -0.56 -0.52 -13.00
C LEU A 190 0.07 -0.25 -14.36
N ALA A 191 1.25 -0.80 -14.60
CA ALA A 191 2.00 -0.60 -15.82
C ALA A 191 2.92 -1.79 -16.09
N GLN A 192 3.31 -1.94 -17.35
CA GLN A 192 4.46 -2.75 -17.74
C GLN A 192 5.69 -1.86 -17.75
N LEU A 193 6.72 -2.28 -17.02
CA LEU A 193 8.04 -1.68 -17.09
C LEU A 193 8.66 -2.00 -18.45
N PRO A 194 9.48 -1.10 -19.02
CA PRO A 194 10.15 -1.38 -20.28
C PRO A 194 11.02 -2.62 -20.11
N GLU A 195 11.25 -3.40 -21.17
CA GLU A 195 12.39 -4.32 -21.12
C GLU A 195 13.66 -3.49 -21.14
N ARG A 196 14.65 -3.82 -20.29
CA ARG A 196 15.97 -3.21 -20.45
C ARG A 196 16.45 -3.59 -21.85
N ALA A 197 16.51 -2.63 -22.75
CA ALA A 197 17.24 -2.80 -24.00
C ALA A 197 18.63 -3.27 -23.57
N ALA A 198 19.01 -4.49 -23.97
CA ALA A 198 20.37 -4.97 -23.78
C ALA A 198 21.28 -3.84 -24.24
N GLU A 199 22.11 -3.34 -23.33
CA GLU A 199 23.14 -2.35 -23.65
C GLU A 199 23.80 -2.82 -24.95
N ALA A 200 23.63 -2.05 -26.02
CA ALA A 200 24.36 -2.26 -27.24
C ALA A 200 25.85 -2.23 -26.86
N ALA A 201 26.49 -3.38 -27.05
CA ALA A 201 27.92 -3.59 -26.86
C ALA A 201 28.76 -2.61 -27.70
#